data_AF-A0A961HU67-F1
#
_entry.id   AF-A0A961HU67-F1
#
_cell.length_a   1.000
_cell.length_b   1.000
_cell.length_c   1.000
_cell.angle_alpha   90.00
_cell.angle_beta   90.00
_cell.angle_gamma   90.00
#
_symmetry.space_group_name_H-M   'P 1'
#
loop_
_entity.id
_entity.type
_entity.pdbx_description
1 polymer ?
#
loop_
_entity_poly.entity_id
_entity_poly.type
_entity_poly.pdbx_seq_one_letter_code
_entity_poly.pdbx_strand_id
1 'polypeptide(L)'
;VNNVTIRNNRLAHHRDGFYFEFAEDCRILNNHSAENIRYGMHFMFSHRNVFRNNTFLHNQTGVAIMYSRNLVVERNRFLRSTGNAFYGMLLKEITDSDITGNSFEGNTIGIMVEGANRNRFHSNRFIYNGWAAQIYGNSHNNSFYRNEFISNHFDISTNSPRNSNAFKQNYWSDYTGYDLNRDGLGDIPFRPVRVFGFWISHYPTLSVLLHSPVIQFLEIAERAFPVITPPSLQDNEPAMRPWQPVSQTERRQRQSGAFAIATMDCNTIYAMRPPGVEESVREVGKLFSHYHSNMLTCARSIQIPELSHELTA
;
A
#
# COMPACT_ATOMS: atom_id res chain seq x y z
N VAL A 1 -30.15 8.62 -5.95
CA VAL A 1 -30.41 8.29 -7.38
C VAL A 1 -30.42 6.79 -7.54
N ASN A 2 -31.44 6.19 -8.15
CA ASN A 2 -31.59 4.73 -8.16
C ASN A 2 -31.59 4.17 -9.58
N ASN A 3 -30.91 3.04 -9.80
CA ASN A 3 -30.89 2.28 -11.05
C ASN A 3 -30.45 3.09 -12.29
N VAL A 4 -29.46 3.95 -12.13
CA VAL A 4 -28.90 4.75 -13.23
C VAL A 4 -27.63 4.12 -13.78
N THR A 5 -27.43 4.21 -15.09
CA THR A 5 -26.18 3.79 -15.75
C THR A 5 -25.44 5.02 -16.29
N ILE A 6 -24.21 5.22 -15.83
CA ILE A 6 -23.30 6.26 -16.28
C ILE A 6 -22.15 5.58 -16.98
N ARG A 7 -22.05 5.78 -18.30
CA ARG A 7 -21.08 5.07 -19.11
C ARG A 7 -20.44 5.91 -20.19
N ASN A 8 -19.19 5.57 -20.53
CA ASN A 8 -18.43 6.15 -21.64
C ASN A 8 -18.21 7.67 -21.54
N ASN A 9 -18.16 8.22 -20.33
CA ASN A 9 -17.91 9.65 -20.14
C ASN A 9 -16.41 9.93 -19.98
N ARG A 10 -16.00 11.16 -20.31
CA ARG A 10 -14.66 11.69 -20.07
C ARG A 10 -14.77 12.98 -19.26
N LEU A 11 -14.10 13.05 -18.12
CA LEU A 11 -14.09 14.20 -17.22
C LEU A 11 -12.65 14.57 -16.92
N ALA A 12 -12.35 15.87 -16.93
CA ALA A 12 -11.02 16.35 -16.60
C ALA A 12 -11.02 17.76 -16.00
N HIS A 13 -10.01 18.05 -15.18
CA HIS A 13 -9.79 19.37 -14.58
C HIS A 13 -10.94 19.90 -13.70
N HIS A 14 -11.73 19.00 -13.12
CA HIS A 14 -12.75 19.37 -12.15
C HIS A 14 -12.19 19.38 -10.73
N ARG A 15 -12.95 19.94 -9.79
CA ARG A 15 -12.67 19.78 -8.36
C ARG A 15 -12.78 18.30 -7.97
N ASP A 16 -13.96 17.74 -8.18
CA ASP A 16 -14.24 16.31 -8.10
C ASP A 16 -14.79 15.89 -9.46
N GLY A 17 -14.28 14.81 -10.06
CA GLY A 17 -14.71 14.34 -11.39
C GLY A 17 -16.16 13.84 -11.35
N PHE A 18 -16.38 12.68 -10.74
CA PHE A 18 -17.74 12.21 -10.43
C PHE A 18 -18.07 12.43 -8.97
N TYR A 19 -19.30 12.86 -8.67
CA TYR A 19 -19.82 12.96 -7.31
C TYR A 19 -21.13 12.18 -7.20
N PHE A 20 -21.18 11.26 -6.24
CA PHE A 20 -22.33 10.43 -5.96
C PHE A 20 -22.63 10.42 -4.47
N GLU A 21 -23.88 10.71 -4.15
CA GLU A 21 -24.43 10.62 -2.80
C GLU A 21 -25.81 9.97 -2.86
N PHE A 22 -26.09 9.08 -1.91
CA PHE A 22 -27.37 8.38 -1.81
C PHE A 22 -27.79 7.70 -3.13
N ALA A 23 -26.83 7.06 -3.81
CA ALA A 23 -27.03 6.33 -5.04
C ALA A 23 -27.18 4.82 -4.79
N GLU A 24 -28.22 4.20 -5.34
CA GLU A 24 -28.46 2.77 -5.20
C GLU A 24 -28.59 2.06 -6.54
N ASP A 25 -28.05 0.85 -6.62
CA ASP A 25 -28.19 -0.06 -7.78
C ASP A 25 -27.74 0.57 -9.11
N CYS A 26 -26.81 1.53 -9.06
CA CYS A 26 -26.26 2.23 -10.22
C CYS A 26 -25.06 1.49 -10.81
N ARG A 27 -24.80 1.76 -12.10
CA ARG A 27 -23.70 1.18 -12.88
C ARG A 27 -22.82 2.29 -13.45
N ILE A 28 -21.56 2.33 -13.04
CA ILE A 28 -20.55 3.30 -13.49
C ILE A 28 -19.56 2.52 -14.36
N LEU A 29 -19.66 2.64 -15.69
CA LEU A 29 -19.02 1.73 -16.65
C LEU A 29 -18.16 2.46 -17.68
N ASN A 30 -16.91 2.02 -17.89
CA ASN A 30 -16.05 2.51 -18.97
C ASN A 30 -15.86 4.04 -19.00
N ASN A 31 -15.87 4.70 -17.85
CA ASN A 31 -15.63 6.13 -17.76
C ASN A 31 -14.13 6.44 -17.60
N HIS A 32 -13.73 7.63 -18.00
CA HIS A 32 -12.38 8.16 -17.83
C HIS A 32 -12.44 9.47 -17.04
N SER A 33 -11.81 9.50 -15.86
CA SER A 33 -11.76 10.67 -14.99
C SER A 33 -10.31 11.00 -14.68
N ALA A 34 -9.83 12.14 -15.17
CA ALA A 34 -8.41 12.45 -15.13
C ALA A 34 -8.11 13.88 -14.66
N GLU A 35 -6.92 14.08 -14.08
CA GLU A 35 -6.40 15.44 -13.80
C GLU A 35 -7.34 16.31 -12.95
N ASN A 36 -8.14 15.69 -12.07
CA ASN A 36 -9.01 16.41 -11.16
C ASN A 36 -8.24 16.88 -9.93
N ILE A 37 -8.63 18.05 -9.41
CA ILE A 37 -7.96 18.75 -8.32
C ILE A 37 -8.07 17.95 -7.02
N ARG A 38 -9.15 17.19 -6.79
CA ARG A 38 -9.28 16.32 -5.61
C ARG A 38 -9.54 14.89 -6.01
N TYR A 39 -10.81 14.53 -6.24
CA TYR A 39 -11.21 13.15 -6.45
C TYR A 39 -11.50 12.88 -7.92
N GLY A 40 -10.98 11.79 -8.48
CA GLY A 40 -11.47 11.25 -9.75
C GLY A 40 -12.93 10.77 -9.63
N MET A 41 -13.30 10.24 -8.46
CA MET A 41 -14.69 10.00 -8.07
C MET A 41 -14.85 10.05 -6.54
N HIS A 42 -15.88 10.76 -6.10
CA HIS A 42 -16.28 10.89 -4.72
C HIS A 42 -17.63 10.19 -4.54
N PHE A 43 -17.67 9.17 -3.67
CA PHE A 43 -18.79 8.25 -3.56
C PHE A 43 -19.18 8.02 -2.10
N MET A 44 -20.38 8.46 -1.70
CA MET A 44 -20.81 8.46 -0.30
C MET A 44 -22.22 7.87 -0.14
N PHE A 45 -22.45 7.12 0.95
CA PHE A 45 -23.78 6.65 1.37
C PHE A 45 -24.55 5.92 0.26
N SER A 46 -23.85 5.13 -0.55
CA SER A 46 -24.37 4.62 -1.82
C SER A 46 -24.17 3.12 -1.91
N HIS A 47 -25.23 2.35 -2.14
CA HIS A 47 -25.24 0.91 -1.91
C HIS A 47 -25.53 0.08 -3.16
N ARG A 48 -25.00 -1.15 -3.22
CA ARG A 48 -25.25 -2.10 -4.32
C ARG A 48 -24.88 -1.56 -5.71
N ASN A 49 -23.83 -0.74 -5.77
CA ASN A 49 -23.38 -0.13 -7.02
C ASN A 49 -22.24 -0.93 -7.66
N VAL A 50 -22.16 -0.85 -8.99
CA VAL A 50 -21.14 -1.52 -9.79
C VAL A 50 -20.25 -0.50 -10.47
N PHE A 51 -18.94 -0.58 -10.23
CA PHE A 51 -17.90 0.17 -10.91
C PHE A 51 -17.09 -0.78 -11.77
N ARG A 52 -17.18 -0.65 -13.10
CA ARG A 52 -16.47 -1.56 -13.99
C ARG A 52 -15.72 -0.85 -15.12
N ASN A 53 -14.49 -1.28 -15.36
CA ASN A 53 -13.66 -0.82 -16.48
C ASN A 53 -13.44 0.70 -16.52
N ASN A 54 -13.54 1.41 -15.39
CA ASN A 54 -13.26 2.84 -15.35
C ASN A 54 -11.75 3.09 -15.22
N THR A 55 -11.29 4.23 -15.72
CA THR A 55 -9.91 4.68 -15.59
C THR A 55 -9.86 6.00 -14.83
N PHE A 56 -9.11 6.03 -13.73
CA PHE A 56 -8.82 7.19 -12.91
C PHE A 56 -7.34 7.50 -13.03
N LEU A 57 -6.98 8.64 -13.63
CA LEU A 57 -5.59 8.95 -14.00
C LEU A 57 -5.18 10.34 -13.52
N HIS A 58 -4.04 10.47 -12.82
CA HIS A 58 -3.49 11.78 -12.43
C HIS A 58 -4.47 12.66 -11.63
N ASN A 59 -5.43 12.05 -10.94
CA ASN A 59 -6.21 12.77 -9.94
C ASN A 59 -5.36 12.87 -8.68
N GLN A 60 -5.44 13.98 -7.93
CA GLN A 60 -4.76 14.06 -6.63
C GLN A 60 -5.09 12.82 -5.82
N THR A 61 -6.37 12.53 -5.67
CA THR A 61 -6.89 11.29 -5.15
C THR A 61 -7.70 10.57 -6.22
N GLY A 62 -7.44 9.29 -6.46
CA GLY A 62 -8.12 8.51 -7.47
C GLY A 62 -9.61 8.39 -7.20
N VAL A 63 -10.00 7.58 -6.22
CA VAL A 63 -11.41 7.40 -5.83
C VAL A 63 -11.55 7.34 -4.32
N ALA A 64 -12.57 7.99 -3.77
CA ALA A 64 -12.95 7.85 -2.37
C ALA A 64 -14.36 7.24 -2.28
N ILE A 65 -14.45 6.05 -1.70
CA ILE A 65 -15.70 5.32 -1.45
C ILE A 65 -15.93 5.28 0.06
N MET A 66 -17.03 5.88 0.51
CA MET A 66 -17.32 6.05 1.93
C MET A 66 -18.72 5.56 2.30
N TYR A 67 -18.85 4.96 3.48
CA TYR A 67 -20.13 4.63 4.12
C TYR A 67 -21.07 3.82 3.22
N SER A 68 -20.52 2.77 2.60
CA SER A 68 -21.18 2.07 1.49
C SER A 68 -21.10 0.56 1.66
N ARG A 69 -22.05 -0.19 1.08
CA ARG A 69 -22.10 -1.66 1.22
C ARG A 69 -22.49 -2.36 -0.06
N ASN A 70 -22.08 -3.62 -0.16
CA ASN A 70 -22.41 -4.51 -1.27
C ASN A 70 -21.98 -3.98 -2.63
N LEU A 71 -20.80 -3.35 -2.70
CA LEU A 71 -20.27 -2.80 -3.94
C LEU A 71 -19.58 -3.89 -4.77
N VAL A 72 -19.56 -3.70 -6.08
CA VAL A 72 -18.72 -4.48 -7.00
C VAL A 72 -17.80 -3.51 -7.74
N VAL A 73 -16.52 -3.53 -7.39
CA VAL A 73 -15.46 -2.70 -7.99
C VAL A 73 -14.58 -3.62 -8.82
N GLU A 74 -14.79 -3.65 -10.13
CA GLU A 74 -14.18 -4.64 -11.02
C GLU A 74 -13.38 -4.03 -12.19
N ARG A 75 -12.15 -4.51 -12.42
CA ARG A 75 -11.36 -4.18 -13.62
C ARG A 75 -11.15 -2.68 -13.85
N ASN A 76 -11.14 -1.88 -12.79
CA ASN A 76 -10.83 -0.46 -12.87
C ASN A 76 -9.31 -0.23 -12.82
N ARG A 77 -8.87 0.91 -13.37
CA ARG A 77 -7.47 1.33 -13.41
C ARG A 77 -7.31 2.61 -12.60
N PHE A 78 -6.46 2.57 -11.57
CA PHE A 78 -6.13 3.70 -10.71
C PHE A 78 -4.65 4.02 -10.89
N LEU A 79 -4.37 5.11 -11.61
CA LEU A 79 -3.08 5.38 -12.20
C LEU A 79 -2.54 6.70 -11.67
N ARG A 80 -1.38 6.66 -11.02
CA ARG A 80 -0.55 7.81 -10.69
C ARG A 80 -1.28 8.91 -9.91
N SER A 81 -2.00 8.53 -8.86
CA SER A 81 -2.39 9.45 -7.80
C SER A 81 -1.21 9.64 -6.84
N THR A 82 -0.40 10.66 -7.13
CA THR A 82 0.87 10.94 -6.46
C THR A 82 0.83 12.24 -5.69
N GLY A 83 1.26 12.21 -4.44
CA GLY A 83 1.37 13.37 -3.58
C GLY A 83 0.95 13.06 -2.16
N ASN A 84 0.51 14.08 -1.45
CA ASN A 84 0.46 14.01 -0.01
C ASN A 84 -0.80 13.29 0.50
N ALA A 85 -0.65 12.09 1.07
CA ALA A 85 -1.73 11.24 1.58
C ALA A 85 -2.74 10.88 0.47
N PHE A 86 -2.24 10.83 -0.76
CA PHE A 86 -3.02 10.52 -1.94
C PHE A 86 -3.04 9.01 -2.18
N TYR A 87 -4.19 8.54 -2.60
CA TYR A 87 -4.45 7.13 -2.81
C TYR A 87 -5.12 6.90 -4.17
N GLY A 88 -4.82 5.76 -4.78
CA GLY A 88 -5.57 5.28 -5.95
C GLY A 88 -7.02 5.03 -5.56
N MET A 89 -7.26 4.40 -4.41
CA MET A 89 -8.59 4.22 -3.85
C MET A 89 -8.61 4.25 -2.32
N LEU A 90 -9.54 5.01 -1.74
CA LEU A 90 -9.91 4.94 -0.33
C LEU A 90 -11.22 4.19 -0.19
N LEU A 91 -11.21 3.26 0.75
CA LEU A 91 -12.37 2.58 1.27
C LEU A 91 -12.53 2.97 2.73
N LYS A 92 -13.53 3.81 3.01
CA LYS A 92 -13.86 4.25 4.36
C LYS A 92 -15.21 3.70 4.79
N GLU A 93 -15.23 2.90 5.84
CA GLU A 93 -16.47 2.31 6.38
C GLU A 93 -17.31 1.61 5.31
N ILE A 94 -16.65 0.73 4.54
CA ILE A 94 -17.34 -0.11 3.56
C ILE A 94 -17.50 -1.54 4.07
N THR A 95 -18.58 -2.20 3.66
CA THR A 95 -18.84 -3.58 4.06
C THR A 95 -19.32 -4.49 2.93
N ASP A 96 -19.02 -5.78 3.05
CA ASP A 96 -19.57 -6.86 2.22
C ASP A 96 -19.42 -6.60 0.71
N SER A 97 -18.30 -5.99 0.31
CA SER A 97 -18.03 -5.55 -1.06
C SER A 97 -16.95 -6.40 -1.73
N ASP A 98 -17.00 -6.45 -3.06
CA ASP A 98 -16.04 -7.18 -3.90
C ASP A 98 -15.18 -6.21 -4.71
N ILE A 99 -13.86 -6.31 -4.52
CA ILE A 99 -12.85 -5.50 -5.19
C ILE A 99 -11.99 -6.46 -5.99
N THR A 100 -12.28 -6.56 -7.28
CA THR A 100 -11.79 -7.65 -8.13
C THR A 100 -11.07 -7.16 -9.38
N GLY A 101 -9.90 -7.71 -9.68
CA GLY A 101 -9.30 -7.51 -11.01
C GLY A 101 -8.86 -6.07 -11.30
N ASN A 102 -8.77 -5.19 -10.30
CA ASN A 102 -8.39 -3.80 -10.49
C ASN A 102 -6.87 -3.67 -10.58
N SER A 103 -6.40 -2.62 -11.25
CA SER A 103 -4.98 -2.29 -11.37
C SER A 103 -4.69 -0.95 -10.69
N PHE A 104 -3.77 -0.98 -9.72
CA PHE A 104 -3.24 0.19 -9.00
C PHE A 104 -1.78 0.36 -9.40
N GLU A 105 -1.49 1.39 -10.20
CA GLU A 105 -0.17 1.59 -10.79
C GLU A 105 0.39 2.97 -10.45
N GLY A 106 1.59 3.01 -9.86
CA GLY A 106 2.34 4.25 -9.64
C GLY A 106 1.69 5.24 -8.67
N ASN A 107 0.84 4.78 -7.74
CA ASN A 107 0.21 5.66 -6.75
C ASN A 107 1.09 5.81 -5.51
N THR A 108 0.95 6.91 -4.76
CA THR A 108 1.60 7.02 -3.44
C THR A 108 1.10 5.93 -2.50
N ILE A 109 -0.22 5.72 -2.46
CA ILE A 109 -0.88 4.58 -1.83
C ILE A 109 -1.80 3.95 -2.87
N GLY A 110 -1.67 2.64 -3.14
CA GLY A 110 -2.55 1.93 -4.07
C GLY A 110 -3.99 1.94 -3.54
N ILE A 111 -4.18 1.33 -2.36
CA ILE A 111 -5.45 1.31 -1.65
C ILE A 111 -5.30 1.63 -0.15
N MET A 112 -6.20 2.46 0.38
CA MET A 112 -6.33 2.73 1.81
C MET A 112 -7.65 2.13 2.32
N VAL A 113 -7.57 1.34 3.39
CA VAL A 113 -8.68 0.54 3.93
C VAL A 113 -8.92 0.91 5.39
N GLU A 114 -9.91 1.77 5.64
CA GLU A 114 -10.22 2.35 6.94
C GLU A 114 -11.64 1.97 7.38
N GLY A 115 -11.78 1.29 8.53
CA GLY A 115 -13.10 0.86 9.04
C GLY A 115 -13.86 -0.09 8.12
N ALA A 116 -13.17 -0.75 7.17
CA ALA A 116 -13.81 -1.57 6.15
C ALA A 116 -13.84 -3.04 6.58
N ASN A 117 -15.00 -3.70 6.49
CA ASN A 117 -15.19 -5.04 7.05
C ASN A 117 -15.81 -6.04 6.08
N ARG A 118 -15.35 -7.31 6.13
CA ARG A 118 -15.90 -8.43 5.33
C ARG A 118 -15.83 -8.20 3.81
N ASN A 119 -14.85 -7.46 3.33
CA ASN A 119 -14.65 -7.23 1.91
C ASN A 119 -13.71 -8.28 1.31
N ARG A 120 -13.88 -8.54 0.01
CA ARG A 120 -13.01 -9.43 -0.75
C ARG A 120 -12.17 -8.60 -1.71
N PHE A 121 -10.85 -8.77 -1.61
CA PHE A 121 -9.86 -8.17 -2.49
C PHE A 121 -9.17 -9.29 -3.25
N HIS A 122 -9.48 -9.44 -4.54
CA HIS A 122 -8.89 -10.54 -5.29
C HIS A 122 -8.55 -10.26 -6.73
N SER A 123 -7.51 -10.94 -7.20
CA SER A 123 -7.02 -10.78 -8.56
C SER A 123 -6.65 -9.33 -8.92
N ASN A 124 -6.43 -8.47 -7.92
CA ASN A 124 -5.98 -7.10 -8.14
C ASN A 124 -4.47 -7.07 -8.35
N ARG A 125 -4.00 -6.04 -9.04
CA ARG A 125 -2.58 -5.83 -9.31
C ARG A 125 -2.15 -4.51 -8.70
N PHE A 126 -1.13 -4.55 -7.86
CA PHE A 126 -0.50 -3.39 -7.24
C PHE A 126 0.92 -3.31 -7.78
N ILE A 127 1.17 -2.32 -8.63
CA ILE A 127 2.39 -2.21 -9.42
C ILE A 127 3.05 -0.86 -9.15
N TYR A 128 4.32 -0.87 -8.71
CA TYR A 128 5.12 0.35 -8.51
C TYR A 128 4.46 1.42 -7.63
N ASN A 129 3.66 1.02 -6.64
CA ASN A 129 3.11 1.97 -5.68
C ASN A 129 4.11 2.23 -4.56
N GLY A 130 3.99 3.38 -3.89
CA GLY A 130 4.69 3.63 -2.63
C GLY A 130 4.30 2.62 -1.57
N TRP A 131 3.01 2.59 -1.25
CA TRP A 131 2.38 1.51 -0.51
C TRP A 131 1.39 0.78 -1.41
N ALA A 132 1.42 -0.54 -1.48
CA ALA A 132 0.39 -1.27 -2.23
C ALA A 132 -0.97 -1.14 -1.53
N ALA A 133 -1.03 -1.50 -0.24
CA ALA A 133 -2.20 -1.29 0.58
C ALA A 133 -1.85 -0.82 2.00
N GLN A 134 -2.65 0.10 2.54
CA GLN A 134 -2.63 0.49 3.93
C GLN A 134 -3.93 0.03 4.59
N ILE A 135 -3.82 -0.86 5.59
CA ILE A 135 -4.98 -1.48 6.24
C ILE A 135 -5.00 -1.04 7.70
N TYR A 136 -5.97 -0.21 8.05
CA TYR A 136 -6.10 0.30 9.42
C TYR A 136 -6.65 -0.79 10.35
N GLY A 137 -6.28 -0.70 11.63
CA GLY A 137 -6.61 -1.70 12.65
C GLY A 137 -8.10 -1.88 12.94
N ASN A 138 -8.93 -0.93 12.52
CA ASN A 138 -10.40 -1.01 12.60
C ASN A 138 -11.04 -1.65 11.35
N SER A 139 -10.23 -2.19 10.43
CA SER A 139 -10.68 -2.95 9.26
C SER A 139 -10.51 -4.44 9.52
N HIS A 140 -11.62 -5.18 9.55
CA HIS A 140 -11.67 -6.56 10.03
C HIS A 140 -12.23 -7.54 9.01
N ASN A 141 -11.75 -8.77 9.07
CA ASN A 141 -12.29 -9.92 8.35
C ASN A 141 -12.32 -9.71 6.82
N ASN A 142 -11.41 -8.91 6.29
CA ASN A 142 -11.24 -8.79 4.85
C ASN A 142 -10.35 -9.93 4.34
N SER A 143 -10.59 -10.36 3.10
CA SER A 143 -9.80 -11.42 2.45
C SER A 143 -9.05 -10.86 1.26
N PHE A 144 -7.73 -10.97 1.29
CA PHE A 144 -6.82 -10.63 0.21
C PHE A 144 -6.30 -11.93 -0.42
N TYR A 145 -6.85 -12.32 -1.56
CA TYR A 145 -6.48 -13.57 -2.21
C TYR A 145 -6.13 -13.42 -3.69
N ARG A 146 -5.07 -14.11 -4.12
CA ARG A 146 -4.59 -14.09 -5.52
C ARG A 146 -4.39 -12.69 -6.10
N ASN A 147 -3.99 -11.73 -5.28
CA ASN A 147 -3.53 -10.43 -5.74
C ASN A 147 -2.06 -10.51 -6.15
N GLU A 148 -1.62 -9.55 -6.95
CA GLU A 148 -0.23 -9.42 -7.39
C GLU A 148 0.37 -8.14 -6.82
N PHE A 149 1.37 -8.28 -5.97
CA PHE A 149 2.16 -7.19 -5.42
C PHE A 149 3.50 -7.16 -6.14
N ILE A 150 3.66 -6.20 -7.05
CA ILE A 150 4.77 -6.14 -8.00
C ILE A 150 5.57 -4.86 -7.79
N SER A 151 6.77 -5.00 -7.24
CA SER A 151 7.75 -3.92 -7.15
C SER A 151 7.17 -2.66 -6.49
N ASN A 152 6.29 -2.84 -5.49
CA ASN A 152 5.89 -1.76 -4.62
C ASN A 152 7.03 -1.47 -3.65
N HIS A 153 7.10 -0.24 -3.19
CA HIS A 153 8.15 0.14 -2.24
C HIS A 153 7.89 -0.48 -0.86
N PHE A 154 6.63 -0.46 -0.43
CA PHE A 154 6.11 -1.29 0.65
C PHE A 154 4.82 -1.98 0.20
N ASP A 155 4.64 -3.26 0.55
CA ASP A 155 3.44 -3.99 0.18
C ASP A 155 2.27 -3.63 1.10
N ILE A 156 2.33 -4.00 2.38
CA ILE A 156 1.22 -3.79 3.33
C ILE A 156 1.68 -2.95 4.54
N SER A 157 0.91 -1.93 4.91
CA SER A 157 1.00 -1.27 6.23
C SER A 157 -0.20 -1.57 7.11
N THR A 158 0.01 -1.46 8.42
CA THR A 158 -1.05 -1.42 9.43
C THR A 158 -0.61 -0.54 10.60
N ASN A 159 -1.57 0.11 11.25
CA ASN A 159 -1.34 0.87 12.50
C ASN A 159 -1.70 0.07 13.77
N SER A 160 -2.09 -1.19 13.61
CA SER A 160 -2.48 -2.07 14.72
C SER A 160 -1.76 -3.41 14.65
N PRO A 161 -1.27 -3.95 15.78
CA PRO A 161 -0.72 -5.30 15.86
C PRO A 161 -1.82 -6.37 15.80
N ARG A 162 -3.08 -6.03 16.07
CA ARG A 162 -4.21 -6.94 15.90
C ARG A 162 -4.78 -6.76 14.51
N ASN A 163 -4.85 -7.85 13.77
CA ASN A 163 -5.38 -7.87 12.42
C ASN A 163 -6.06 -9.22 12.15
N SER A 164 -7.33 -9.18 11.75
CA SER A 164 -8.12 -10.37 11.40
C SER A 164 -8.31 -10.54 9.89
N ASN A 165 -7.59 -9.76 9.09
CA ASN A 165 -7.60 -9.87 7.64
C ASN A 165 -6.72 -11.04 7.21
N ALA A 166 -7.17 -11.77 6.20
CA ALA A 166 -6.50 -12.96 5.71
C ALA A 166 -5.79 -12.67 4.38
N PHE A 167 -4.54 -13.12 4.27
CA PHE A 167 -3.77 -13.14 3.03
C PHE A 167 -3.60 -14.59 2.58
N LYS A 168 -3.95 -14.87 1.33
CA LYS A 168 -3.83 -16.23 0.78
C LYS A 168 -3.48 -16.23 -0.70
N GLN A 169 -2.45 -16.98 -1.09
CA GLN A 169 -2.13 -17.23 -2.50
C GLN A 169 -1.86 -15.94 -3.28
N ASN A 170 -1.38 -14.88 -2.61
CA ASN A 170 -0.96 -13.67 -3.31
C ASN A 170 0.44 -13.89 -3.89
N TYR A 171 0.70 -13.27 -5.04
CA TYR A 171 2.05 -13.18 -5.58
C TYR A 171 2.73 -11.93 -5.02
N TRP A 172 3.94 -12.10 -4.51
CA TRP A 172 4.76 -11.01 -3.96
C TRP A 172 6.09 -11.00 -4.70
N SER A 173 6.47 -9.88 -5.31
CA SER A 173 7.73 -9.79 -6.08
C SER A 173 8.97 -10.08 -5.25
N ASP A 174 8.88 -9.83 -3.94
CA ASP A 174 9.98 -9.93 -3.00
C ASP A 174 10.01 -11.28 -2.26
N TYR A 175 9.09 -12.19 -2.62
CA TYR A 175 9.09 -13.54 -2.08
C TYR A 175 10.25 -14.35 -2.65
N THR A 176 11.16 -14.78 -1.78
CA THR A 176 12.36 -15.57 -2.12
C THR A 176 12.32 -16.97 -1.53
N GLY A 177 11.12 -17.48 -1.22
CA GLY A 177 10.97 -18.84 -0.72
C GLY A 177 11.09 -19.90 -1.81
N TYR A 178 10.76 -21.13 -1.45
CA TYR A 178 10.88 -22.29 -2.31
C TYR A 178 9.58 -23.08 -2.35
N ASP A 179 9.48 -23.95 -3.35
CA ASP A 179 8.35 -24.83 -3.65
C ASP A 179 8.94 -26.23 -3.95
N LEU A 180 9.00 -27.08 -2.92
CA LEU A 180 9.57 -28.42 -2.98
C LEU A 180 8.58 -29.42 -3.59
N ASN A 181 7.28 -29.24 -3.35
CA ASN A 181 6.24 -30.14 -3.83
C ASN A 181 5.80 -29.84 -5.28
N ARG A 182 6.24 -28.70 -5.84
CA ARG A 182 6.00 -28.21 -7.20
C ARG A 182 4.53 -27.93 -7.51
N ASP A 183 3.75 -27.51 -6.52
CA ASP A 183 2.35 -27.14 -6.71
C ASP A 183 2.14 -25.68 -7.18
N GLY A 184 3.22 -24.89 -7.26
CA GLY A 184 3.21 -23.49 -7.67
C GLY A 184 2.98 -22.50 -6.52
N LEU A 185 2.86 -23.00 -5.28
CA LEU A 185 2.76 -22.21 -4.06
C LEU A 185 4.03 -22.42 -3.23
N GLY A 186 4.36 -21.41 -2.43
CA GLY A 186 5.53 -21.41 -1.57
C GLY A 186 5.30 -22.21 -0.29
N ASP A 187 6.30 -23.00 0.10
CA ASP A 187 6.28 -23.81 1.33
C ASP A 187 6.57 -22.99 2.61
N ILE A 188 7.07 -21.76 2.46
CA ILE A 188 7.37 -20.88 3.60
C ILE A 188 6.42 -19.67 3.60
N PRO A 189 5.89 -19.27 4.76
CA PRO A 189 5.01 -18.09 4.83
C PRO A 189 5.73 -16.79 4.44
N PHE A 190 5.02 -15.92 3.74
CA PHE A 190 5.46 -14.56 3.45
C PHE A 190 4.84 -13.56 4.44
N ARG A 191 5.65 -12.62 4.94
CA ARG A 191 5.22 -11.54 5.85
C ARG A 191 5.26 -10.20 5.12
N PRO A 192 4.10 -9.61 4.76
CA PRO A 192 4.05 -8.44 3.89
C PRO A 192 4.25 -7.10 4.61
N VAL A 193 4.24 -7.09 5.95
CA VAL A 193 4.49 -5.89 6.75
C VAL A 193 5.96 -5.84 7.14
N ARG A 194 6.61 -4.69 6.88
CA ARG A 194 8.00 -4.44 7.28
C ARG A 194 8.05 -3.49 8.47
N VAL A 195 9.00 -3.72 9.37
CA VAL A 195 9.27 -2.83 10.52
C VAL A 195 9.45 -1.40 10.07
N PHE A 196 10.36 -1.16 9.14
CA PHE A 196 10.64 0.21 8.74
C PHE A 196 9.42 0.92 8.13
N GLY A 197 8.59 0.18 7.40
CA GLY A 197 7.32 0.68 6.92
C GLY A 197 6.37 1.11 8.04
N PHE A 198 6.27 0.32 9.12
CA PHE A 198 5.52 0.70 10.33
C PHE A 198 6.08 1.97 10.98
N TRP A 199 7.39 2.16 11.00
CA TRP A 199 8.00 3.36 11.57
C TRP A 199 7.76 4.59 10.72
N ILE A 200 7.88 4.48 9.39
CA ILE A 200 7.58 5.59 8.48
C ILE A 200 6.11 6.03 8.60
N SER A 201 5.18 5.10 8.83
CA SER A 201 3.77 5.47 9.01
C SER A 201 3.50 6.28 10.29
N HIS A 202 4.41 6.27 11.27
CA HIS A 202 4.31 7.07 12.49
C HIS A 202 5.24 8.30 12.45
N TYR A 203 6.41 8.15 11.84
CA TYR A 203 7.45 9.16 11.71
C TYR A 203 7.87 9.31 10.25
N PRO A 204 7.11 10.07 9.45
CA PRO A 204 7.37 10.21 8.02
C PRO A 204 8.78 10.71 7.70
N THR A 205 9.38 11.53 8.56
CA THR A 205 10.74 12.05 8.40
C THR A 205 11.82 10.98 8.33
N LEU A 206 11.55 9.75 8.79
CA LEU A 206 12.50 8.63 8.69
C LEU A 206 12.78 8.20 7.26
N SER A 207 11.97 8.63 6.30
CA SER A 207 12.17 8.30 4.89
C SER A 207 13.47 8.79 4.28
N VAL A 208 14.13 9.76 4.89
CA VAL A 208 15.48 10.16 4.48
C VAL A 208 16.48 8.99 4.65
N LEU A 209 16.19 8.06 5.55
CA LEU A 209 16.98 6.86 5.79
C LEU A 209 16.60 5.73 4.83
N LEU A 210 15.63 5.96 3.95
CA LEU A 210 15.22 4.96 2.98
C LEU A 210 16.38 4.61 2.06
N HIS A 211 16.58 3.31 1.83
CA HIS A 211 17.74 2.75 1.12
C HIS A 211 19.09 2.91 1.83
N SER A 212 19.15 3.48 3.03
CA SER A 212 20.40 3.51 3.80
C SER A 212 20.84 2.08 4.20
N PRO A 213 22.15 1.84 4.38
CA PRO A 213 22.66 0.53 4.81
C PRO A 213 22.05 0.04 6.13
N VAL A 214 21.73 0.96 7.05
CA VAL A 214 21.11 0.65 8.34
C VAL A 214 19.72 0.02 8.14
N ILE A 215 18.93 0.57 7.23
CA ILE A 215 17.59 0.04 6.94
C ILE A 215 17.68 -1.30 6.21
N GLN A 216 18.61 -1.47 5.28
CA GLN A 216 18.83 -2.77 4.62
C GLN A 216 19.21 -3.86 5.64
N PHE A 217 20.10 -3.55 6.57
CA PHE A 217 20.45 -4.46 7.66
C PHE A 217 19.24 -4.80 8.55
N LEU A 218 18.44 -3.79 8.91
CA LEU A 218 17.23 -3.99 9.71
C LEU A 218 16.21 -4.91 9.01
N GLU A 219 16.06 -4.78 7.69
CA GLU A 219 15.18 -5.66 6.91
C GLU A 219 15.67 -7.12 6.88
N ILE A 220 16.99 -7.34 6.78
CA ILE A 220 17.58 -8.69 6.87
C ILE A 220 17.35 -9.27 8.27
N ALA A 221 17.57 -8.46 9.31
CA ALA A 221 17.37 -8.87 10.69
C ALA A 221 15.90 -9.25 10.97
N GLU A 222 14.92 -8.46 10.52
CA GLU A 222 13.49 -8.77 10.70
C GLU A 222 13.07 -10.05 9.97
N ARG A 223 13.68 -10.35 8.80
CA ARG A 223 13.43 -11.62 8.09
C ARG A 223 13.91 -12.83 8.88
N ALA A 224 15.05 -12.70 9.57
CA ALA A 224 15.62 -13.77 10.39
C ALA A 224 14.91 -13.89 11.75
N PHE A 225 14.56 -12.76 12.36
CA PHE A 225 13.96 -12.66 13.69
C PHE A 225 12.76 -11.71 13.64
N PRO A 226 11.56 -12.20 13.29
CA PRO A 226 10.37 -11.36 13.20
C PRO A 226 9.88 -10.99 14.61
N VAL A 227 10.21 -9.77 15.07
CA VAL A 227 9.86 -9.30 16.43
C VAL A 227 8.60 -8.43 16.42
N ILE A 228 8.32 -7.75 15.31
CA ILE A 228 7.26 -6.73 15.23
C ILE A 228 6.08 -7.20 14.39
N THR A 229 6.32 -8.03 13.37
CA THR A 229 5.23 -8.49 12.49
C THR A 229 4.31 -9.47 13.22
N PRO A 230 3.02 -9.14 13.43
CA PRO A 230 2.08 -10.06 14.08
C PRO A 230 1.97 -11.38 13.30
N PRO A 231 1.92 -12.54 13.97
CA PRO A 231 1.75 -13.83 13.30
C PRO A 231 0.49 -13.90 12.42
N SER A 232 -0.53 -13.08 12.71
CA SER A 232 -1.77 -13.03 11.93
C SER A 232 -1.65 -12.28 10.60
N LEU A 233 -0.52 -11.61 10.33
CA LEU A 233 -0.23 -10.88 9.10
C LEU A 233 0.82 -11.64 8.27
N GLN A 234 0.44 -12.83 7.78
CA GLN A 234 1.25 -13.61 6.87
C GLN A 234 0.39 -14.31 5.82
N ASP A 235 0.97 -14.52 4.64
CA ASP A 235 0.43 -15.40 3.60
C ASP A 235 1.14 -16.76 3.72
N ASN A 236 0.40 -17.81 4.08
CA ASN A 236 0.98 -19.13 4.30
C ASN A 236 1.29 -19.89 3.00
N GLU A 237 0.67 -19.49 1.89
CA GLU A 237 0.76 -20.18 0.61
C GLU A 237 1.05 -19.15 -0.50
N PRO A 238 2.13 -18.35 -0.41
CA PRO A 238 2.40 -17.30 -1.39
C PRO A 238 2.62 -17.92 -2.78
N ALA A 239 2.11 -17.29 -3.83
CA ALA A 239 2.26 -17.82 -5.19
C ALA A 239 3.70 -17.66 -5.69
N MET A 240 4.28 -18.71 -6.29
CA MET A 240 5.64 -18.68 -6.83
C MET A 240 5.76 -17.83 -8.11
N ARG A 241 4.64 -17.62 -8.82
CA ARG A 241 4.58 -16.88 -10.08
C ARG A 241 3.37 -15.96 -10.10
N PRO A 242 3.40 -14.87 -10.87
CA PRO A 242 2.22 -14.05 -11.12
C PRO A 242 1.07 -14.91 -11.68
N TRP A 243 -0.16 -14.61 -11.25
CA TRP A 243 -1.38 -15.27 -11.72
C TRP A 243 -1.77 -14.82 -13.13
N GLN A 244 -1.37 -13.61 -13.50
CA GLN A 244 -1.56 -13.01 -14.80
C GLN A 244 -0.21 -12.89 -15.52
N PRO A 245 -0.17 -13.11 -16.85
CA PRO A 245 1.06 -12.97 -17.61
C PRO A 245 1.56 -11.53 -17.57
N VAL A 246 2.82 -11.34 -17.15
CA VAL A 246 3.50 -10.04 -17.13
C VAL A 246 3.55 -9.47 -18.55
N SER A 247 2.99 -8.27 -18.74
CA SER A 247 2.97 -7.61 -20.05
C SER A 247 4.38 -7.19 -20.49
N GLN A 248 4.61 -7.04 -21.80
CA GLN A 248 5.93 -6.61 -22.30
C GLN A 248 6.34 -5.22 -21.80
N THR A 249 5.38 -4.33 -21.54
CA THR A 249 5.60 -3.00 -20.97
C THR A 249 6.13 -3.08 -19.54
N GLU A 250 5.59 -3.98 -18.72
CA GLU A 250 6.06 -4.23 -17.35
C GLU A 250 7.47 -4.83 -17.34
N ARG A 251 7.80 -5.71 -18.30
CA ARG A 251 9.17 -6.23 -18.44
C ARG A 251 10.18 -5.12 -18.76
N ARG A 252 9.82 -4.17 -19.62
CA ARG A 252 10.68 -3.02 -19.95
C ARG A 252 10.84 -2.09 -18.75
N GLN A 253 9.77 -1.77 -18.02
CA GLN A 253 9.85 -0.96 -16.80
C GLN A 253 10.67 -1.64 -15.68
N ARG A 254 10.59 -2.96 -15.51
CA ARG A 254 11.49 -3.70 -14.59
C ARG A 254 12.97 -3.58 -14.96
N GLN A 255 13.29 -3.52 -16.26
CA GLN A 255 14.66 -3.34 -16.75
C GLN A 255 15.12 -1.87 -16.67
N SER A 256 14.21 -0.90 -16.85
CA SER A 256 14.49 0.54 -16.69
C SER A 256 14.46 1.01 -15.22
N GLY A 257 13.83 0.24 -14.34
CA GLY A 257 13.57 0.57 -12.93
C GLY A 257 14.80 0.59 -12.02
N ALA A 258 15.98 0.16 -12.51
CA ALA A 258 17.24 0.45 -11.85
C ALA A 258 17.54 1.98 -11.77
N PHE A 259 16.84 2.81 -12.54
CA PHE A 259 17.02 4.26 -12.60
C PHE A 259 15.80 5.10 -12.15
N ALA A 260 14.65 4.49 -11.84
CA ALA A 260 13.41 5.22 -11.51
C ALA A 260 13.15 5.37 -9.99
N ILE A 261 14.17 5.17 -9.15
CA ILE A 261 14.08 5.36 -7.69
C ILE A 261 14.10 6.86 -7.29
N ALA A 262 14.31 7.78 -8.24
CA ALA A 262 14.58 9.19 -7.96
C ALA A 262 13.39 10.17 -8.07
N THR A 263 12.12 9.74 -7.91
CA THR A 263 10.98 10.69 -8.00
C THR A 263 9.93 10.61 -6.90
N MET A 264 10.19 9.91 -5.79
CA MET A 264 9.50 10.26 -4.55
C MET A 264 10.17 11.52 -3.97
N ASP A 265 9.64 12.67 -4.35
CA ASP A 265 9.85 13.95 -3.67
C ASP A 265 9.64 13.76 -2.15
N CYS A 266 10.54 14.32 -1.32
CA CYS A 266 10.39 14.43 0.14
C CYS A 266 8.96 14.77 0.61
N ASN A 267 8.21 15.57 -0.15
CA ASN A 267 6.81 15.88 0.13
C ASN A 267 5.91 14.64 0.12
N THR A 268 6.10 13.74 -0.85
CA THR A 268 5.35 12.47 -0.97
C THR A 268 5.48 11.62 0.29
N ILE A 269 6.62 11.72 0.97
CA ILE A 269 6.84 11.00 2.20
C ILE A 269 6.30 11.77 3.41
N TYR A 270 6.44 13.10 3.45
CA TYR A 270 5.93 13.96 4.53
C TYR A 270 4.44 13.76 4.83
N ALA A 271 3.70 13.22 3.88
CA ALA A 271 2.27 13.02 3.96
C ALA A 271 1.79 11.68 4.53
N MET A 272 2.70 10.86 5.03
CA MET A 272 2.38 9.58 5.66
C MET A 272 1.89 9.74 7.13
N ARG A 273 1.48 10.94 7.54
CA ARG A 273 0.99 11.22 8.91
C ARG A 273 -0.48 10.77 9.05
N PRO A 274 -0.82 9.88 10.01
CA PRO A 274 -2.22 9.61 10.33
C PRO A 274 -2.86 10.84 10.99
N PRO A 275 -4.12 11.17 10.68
CA PRO A 275 -4.85 12.20 11.42
C PRO A 275 -5.04 11.76 12.89
N GLY A 276 -4.59 12.58 13.85
CA GLY A 276 -4.88 12.38 15.28
C GLY A 276 -3.71 12.13 16.24
N VAL A 277 -2.44 12.26 15.81
CA VAL A 277 -1.29 12.21 16.73
C VAL A 277 -0.82 13.63 17.06
N GLU A 278 -1.41 14.21 18.10
CA GLU A 278 -0.77 15.23 18.93
C GLU A 278 0.01 14.53 20.05
N GLU A 279 1.18 15.09 20.40
CA GLU A 279 2.12 14.70 21.45
C GLU A 279 3.32 13.78 21.12
N SER A 280 4.46 14.23 21.64
CA SER A 280 5.71 13.51 21.97
C SER A 280 6.93 13.61 21.04
N VAL A 281 7.17 14.77 20.42
CA VAL A 281 8.52 15.13 19.90
C VAL A 281 9.62 15.05 20.99
N ARG A 282 9.25 15.13 22.28
CA ARG A 282 10.17 15.01 23.43
C ARG A 282 10.52 13.58 23.86
N GLU A 283 9.70 12.57 23.55
CA GLU A 283 9.96 11.18 23.97
C GLU A 283 10.93 10.49 23.00
N VAL A 284 10.77 10.74 21.70
CA VAL A 284 11.66 10.19 20.66
C VAL A 284 13.10 10.70 20.84
N GLY A 285 13.29 11.96 21.22
CA GLY A 285 14.62 12.51 21.55
C GLY A 285 15.30 11.83 22.74
N LYS A 286 14.52 11.30 23.70
CA LYS A 286 15.04 10.53 24.85
C LYS A 286 15.35 9.08 24.49
N LEU A 287 14.59 8.47 23.57
CA LEU A 287 14.93 7.15 23.03
C LEU A 287 16.24 7.21 22.22
N PHE A 288 16.41 8.21 21.36
CA PHE A 288 17.64 8.35 20.57
C PHE A 288 18.89 8.59 21.43
N SER A 289 18.80 9.35 22.53
CA SER A 289 19.95 9.54 23.42
C SER A 289 20.33 8.26 24.18
N HIS A 290 19.35 7.43 24.55
CA HIS A 290 19.56 6.17 25.24
C HIS A 290 20.11 5.05 24.33
N TYR A 291 19.71 5.03 23.05
CA TYR A 291 20.28 4.10 22.06
C TYR A 291 21.66 4.52 21.57
N HIS A 292 21.95 5.83 21.48
CA HIS A 292 23.28 6.32 21.11
C HIS A 292 24.34 5.97 22.16
N SER A 293 24.01 6.06 23.47
CA SER A 293 24.92 5.65 24.54
C SER A 293 25.18 4.14 24.54
N ASN A 294 24.18 3.31 24.23
CA ASN A 294 24.34 1.86 24.22
C ASN A 294 25.08 1.36 22.97
N MET A 295 24.89 1.97 21.79
CA MET A 295 25.68 1.65 20.59
C MET A 295 27.15 2.06 20.73
N LEU A 296 27.46 3.21 21.35
CA LEU A 296 28.85 3.62 21.62
C LEU A 296 29.54 2.68 22.63
N THR A 297 28.78 2.13 23.59
CA THR A 297 29.30 1.17 24.56
C THR A 297 29.55 -0.20 23.91
N CYS A 298 28.65 -0.63 23.00
CA CYS A 298 28.80 -1.87 22.23
C CYS A 298 29.94 -1.78 21.19
N ALA A 299 30.12 -0.63 20.55
CA ALA A 299 31.22 -0.36 19.62
C ALA A 299 32.59 -0.31 20.32
N ARG A 300 32.66 0.10 21.59
CA ARG A 300 33.90 0.04 22.38
C ARG A 300 34.26 -1.36 22.88
N SER A 301 33.29 -2.28 23.00
CA SER A 301 33.53 -3.68 23.39
C SER A 301 33.95 -4.59 22.24
N ILE A 302 33.85 -4.14 20.99
CA ILE A 302 34.27 -4.87 19.80
C ILE A 302 35.53 -4.17 19.28
N GLN A 303 36.71 -4.62 19.72
CA GLN A 303 37.99 -4.15 19.20
C GLN A 303 38.11 -4.50 17.71
N ILE A 304 37.80 -3.54 16.83
CA ILE A 304 38.20 -3.54 15.43
C ILE A 304 39.08 -2.30 15.23
N PRO A 305 40.41 -2.44 15.27
CA PRO A 305 41.32 -1.33 15.06
C PRO A 305 41.47 -1.08 13.55
N GLU A 306 40.75 -0.08 13.03
CA GLU A 306 41.07 0.75 11.83
C GLU A 306 39.78 1.39 11.28
N LEU A 307 39.36 2.51 11.87
CA LEU A 307 38.51 3.55 11.24
C LEU A 307 38.40 4.80 12.12
N SER A 308 39.46 5.15 12.85
CA SER A 308 39.51 6.27 13.79
C SER A 308 40.32 7.47 13.26
N HIS A 309 40.21 7.80 11.96
CA HIS A 309 40.95 8.95 11.44
C HIS A 309 40.23 9.89 10.44
N GLU A 310 38.90 9.78 10.25
CA GLU A 310 38.21 10.65 9.27
C GLU A 310 36.89 11.30 9.72
N LEU A 311 36.70 11.54 11.03
CA LEU A 311 35.53 12.31 11.53
C LEU A 311 35.91 13.39 12.56
N THR A 312 37.08 13.99 12.41
CA THR A 312 37.40 15.30 13.01
C THR A 312 37.97 16.23 11.96
N ALA A 313 37.09 16.73 11.10
CA ALA A 313 37.22 17.99 10.37
C ALA A 313 35.82 18.52 10.06
#